data_AF-A0A7W6DID4-F1
#
_entry.id   AF-A0A7W6DID4-F1
#
_cell.length_a   1.000
_cell.length_b   1.000
_cell.length_c   1.000
_cell.angle_alpha   90.00
_cell.angle_beta   90.00
_cell.angle_gamma   90.00
#
_symmetry.space_group_name_H-M   'P 1'
#
loop_
_entity.id
_entity.type
_entity.pdbx_description
1 polymer ?
#
loop_
_entity_poly.entity_id
_entity_poly.type
_entity_poly.pdbx_seq_one_letter_code
_entity_poly.pdbx_strand_id
1 'polypeptide(L)' 'MKVLAYIREQYRLSLGSYGRPRMTMALKEVGLDVGERRVGRLMTRGAAKPTSTGSSQSARASKR' A
#
# COMPACT_ATOMS: atom_id res chain seq x y z
N MET A 1 14.53 5.23 6.27
CA MET A 1 13.75 4.08 5.73
C MET A 1 13.21 4.43 4.33
N LYS A 2 13.78 3.87 3.25
CA LYS A 2 13.39 4.18 1.85
C LYS A 2 11.92 3.87 1.55
N VAL A 3 11.39 2.77 2.12
CA VAL A 3 9.98 2.35 2.01
C VAL A 3 9.00 3.44 2.45
N LEU A 4 9.25 4.09 3.59
CA LEU A 4 8.33 5.10 4.16
C LEU A 4 8.28 6.39 3.34
N ALA A 5 9.41 6.78 2.74
CA ALA A 5 9.44 7.93 1.84
C ALA A 5 8.60 7.64 0.58
N TYR A 6 8.76 6.46 0.00
CA TYR A 6 7.99 6.02 -1.16
C TYR A 6 6.49 5.94 -0.88
N ILE A 7 6.09 5.31 0.24
CA ILE A 7 4.67 5.22 0.65
C ILE A 7 4.07 6.62 0.80
N ARG A 8 4.77 7.55 1.46
CA ARG A 8 4.26 8.92 1.65
C ARG A 8 4.13 9.68 0.34
N GLU A 9 5.11 9.54 -0.55
CA GLU A 9 5.08 10.19 -1.86
C GLU A 9 3.91 9.69 -2.70
N GLN A 10 3.75 8.37 -2.83
CA GLN A 10 2.65 7.77 -3.59
C GLN A 10 1.28 8.07 -2.97
N TYR A 11 1.18 8.09 -1.65
CA TYR A 11 -0.08 8.42 -0.98
C TYR A 11 -0.48 9.89 -1.18
N ARG A 12 0.49 10.82 -1.17
CA ARG A 12 0.27 12.23 -1.48
C ARG A 12 -0.14 12.42 -2.93
N LEU A 13 0.54 11.78 -3.87
CA LEU A 13 0.22 11.83 -5.31
C LEU A 13 -1.19 11.32 -5.61
N SER A 14 -1.65 10.31 -4.87
CA SER A 14 -2.95 9.69 -5.07
C SER A 14 -4.10 10.34 -4.27
N LEU A 15 -3.85 11.45 -3.55
CA LEU A 15 -4.84 12.12 -2.70
C LEU A 15 -5.57 11.18 -1.70
N GLY A 16 -4.87 10.15 -1.21
CA GLY A 16 -5.43 9.16 -0.29
C GLY A 16 -6.27 8.04 -0.91
N SER A 17 -6.42 8.01 -2.23
CA SER A 17 -7.12 6.94 -2.97
C SER A 17 -6.29 5.65 -3.12
N TYR A 18 -5.02 5.69 -2.73
CA TYR A 18 -4.10 4.57 -2.86
C TYR A 18 -4.29 3.58 -1.71
N GLY A 19 -5.01 2.49 -1.99
CA GLY A 19 -5.25 1.43 -1.03
C GLY A 19 -4.00 0.61 -0.67
N ARG A 20 -4.10 -0.16 0.41
CA ARG A 20 -3.02 -1.05 0.90
C ARG A 20 -2.57 -2.12 -0.12
N PRO A 21 -3.46 -2.74 -0.92
CA PRO A 21 -3.03 -3.70 -1.95
C PRO A 21 -2.18 -3.05 -3.04
N ARG A 22 -2.62 -1.90 -3.56
CA ARG A 22 -1.87 -1.14 -4.59
C ARG A 22 -0.51 -0.67 -4.09
N MET A 23 -0.45 -0.17 -2.85
CA MET A 23 0.81 0.21 -2.20
C MET A 23 1.78 -0.97 -2.05
N THR A 24 1.26 -2.16 -1.76
CA THR A 24 2.08 -3.38 -1.65
C THR A 24 2.65 -3.79 -3.00
N MET A 25 1.89 -3.69 -4.09
CA MET A 25 2.38 -3.98 -5.45
C MET A 25 3.47 -2.98 -5.88
N ALA A 26 3.24 -1.68 -5.67
CA ALA A 26 4.20 -0.64 -6.00
C ALA A 26 5.54 -0.82 -5.26
N LEU A 27 5.49 -1.22 -3.99
CA LEU A 27 6.69 -1.57 -3.21
C LEU A 27 7.42 -2.79 -3.78
N LYS A 28 6.68 -3.83 -4.19
CA LYS A 28 7.26 -5.03 -4.79
C LYS A 28 7.93 -4.75 -6.13
N GLU A 29 7.36 -3.86 -6.93
CA GLU A 29 7.93 -3.41 -8.22
C GLU A 29 9.27 -2.69 -8.04
N VAL A 30 9.45 -1.92 -6.96
CA VAL A 30 10.73 -1.29 -6.62
C VAL A 30 11.68 -2.21 -5.82
N GLY A 31 11.37 -3.51 -5.74
CA GLY A 31 12.18 -4.52 -5.06
C GLY A 31 12.09 -4.49 -3.52
N LEU A 32 11.09 -3.79 -2.97
CA LEU A 32 10.83 -3.72 -1.54
C LEU A 32 9.74 -4.74 -1.18
N ASP A 33 10.13 -5.94 -0.74
CA ASP A 33 9.19 -6.96 -0.29
C ASP A 33 8.60 -6.59 1.07
N VAL A 34 7.42 -5.96 1.04
CA VAL A 34 6.74 -5.45 2.22
C VAL A 34 5.28 -5.89 2.18
N GLY A 35 4.92 -6.87 3.02
CA GLY A 35 3.54 -7.34 3.08
C GLY A 35 2.52 -6.28 3.53
N GLU A 36 1.26 -6.48 3.14
CA GLU A 36 0.15 -5.53 3.34
C GLU A 36 -0.09 -5.15 4.81
N ARG A 37 0.20 -6.05 5.76
CA ARG A 37 0.16 -5.77 7.21
C ARG A 37 1.20 -4.72 7.61
N ARG A 38 2.41 -4.80 7.06
CA ARG A 38 3.49 -3.84 7.32
C ARG A 38 3.18 -2.51 6.63
N VAL A 39 2.69 -2.54 5.40
CA VAL A 39 2.20 -1.35 4.68
C VAL A 39 1.12 -0.62 5.48
N GLY A 40 0.12 -1.34 5.99
CA GLY A 40 -0.94 -0.78 6.83
C GLY A 40 -0.39 -0.05 8.06
N ARG A 41 0.56 -0.67 8.79
CA ARG A 41 1.21 -0.01 9.93
C ARG A 41 1.99 1.25 9.52
N LEU A 42 2.65 1.24 8.37
CA LEU A 42 3.40 2.40 7.87
C LEU A 42 2.47 3.53 7.44
N MET A 43 1.31 3.21 6.84
CA MET A 43 0.29 4.19 6.50
C MET A 43 -0.35 4.79 7.76
N THR A 44 -0.68 3.97 8.76
CA THR A 44 -1.22 4.43 10.06
C THR A 44 -0.23 5.26 10.86
N ARG A 45 1.06 4.90 10.90
CA ARG A 45 2.08 5.60 11.69
C ARG A 45 2.66 6.84 11.01
N GLY A 46 2.52 7.00 9.68
CA GLY A 46 3.29 8.03 8.99
C GLY A 46 2.76 8.59 7.68
N ALA A 47 1.66 8.10 7.09
CA ALA A 47 1.31 8.47 5.71
C ALA A 47 -0.18 8.67 5.45
N ALA A 48 -0.91 9.23 6.41
CA ALA A 48 -2.34 9.52 6.34
C ALA A 48 -3.29 8.30 6.41
N LYS A 49 -4.42 8.57 7.07
CA LYS A 49 -5.42 7.56 7.42
C LYS A 49 -6.13 7.12 6.14
N PRO A 50 -6.15 5.83 5.79
CA PRO A 50 -6.98 5.36 4.70
C PRO A 50 -8.44 5.61 5.11
N THR A 51 -9.13 6.50 4.41
CA THR A 51 -10.58 6.65 4.53
C THR A 51 -11.20 5.36 4.02
N SER A 52 -11.93 4.68 4.90
CA SER A 52 -12.63 3.44 4.62
C SER A 52 -13.66 3.64 3.51
N THR A 53 -13.27 3.40 2.27
CA THR A 53 -14.22 3.07 1.20
C THR A 53 -14.04 1.59 0.91
N GLY A 54 -15.05 0.82 1.32
CA GLY A 54 -15.11 -0.60 1.04
C GLY A 54 -15.13 -0.90 -0.46
N SER A 55 -14.82 -2.16 -0.76
CA SER A 55 -14.93 -2.86 -2.03
C SER A 55 -13.74 -2.80 -3.01
N SER A 56 -13.34 -4.02 -3.40
CA SER A 56 -12.81 -4.40 -4.71
C SER A 56 -11.30 -4.21 -5.00
N GLN A 57 -10.53 -5.25 -4.67
CA GLN A 57 -9.55 -5.87 -5.58
C GLN A 57 -9.45 -7.36 -5.18
N SER A 58 -10.34 -8.21 -5.71
CA SER A 58 -10.06 -9.09 -6.86
C SER A 58 -8.97 -10.12 -6.51
N ALA A 59 -9.32 -11.33 -6.09
CA ALA A 59 -9.63 -12.48 -6.95
C ALA A 59 -8.47 -12.86 -7.91
N ARG A 60 -8.09 -14.15 -7.85
CA ARG A 60 -7.06 -14.90 -8.62
C ARG A 60 -5.61 -14.71 -8.13
N ALA A 61 -4.73 -15.71 -8.05
CA ALA A 61 -4.71 -17.03 -8.66
C ALA A 61 -3.84 -18.02 -7.85
N SER A 62 -4.30 -19.27 -7.76
CA SER A 62 -3.55 -20.51 -8.05
C SER A 62 -2.10 -20.64 -7.56
N LYS A 63 -1.87 -21.51 -6.56
CA LYS A 63 -1.07 -22.74 -6.74
C LYS A 63 -1.17 -23.68 -5.52
N ARG A 64 -1.59 -24.91 -5.83
CA ARG A 64 -1.65 -26.15 -5.04
C ARG A 64 -2.91 -26.39 -4.21
#